data_AF-A0A830HHD2-F1
#
_entry.id   AF-A0A830HHD2-F1
#
_cell.length_a   1.000
_cell.length_b   1.000
_cell.length_c   1.000
_cell.angle_alpha   90.00
_cell.angle_beta   90.00
_cell.angle_gamma   90.00
#
_symmetry.space_group_name_H-M   'P 1'
#
loop_
_entity.id
_entity.type
_entity.pdbx_description
1 polymer ?
#
loop_
_entity_poly.entity_id
_entity_poly.type
_entity_poly.pdbx_seq_one_letter_code
_entity_poly.pdbx_strand_id
1 'polypeptide(L)'
;MASFAATVAAPLPARAILEYDDEDEELKKKMMKTRREAVVREKSAEKDFLKEEGLATSGLKKEISVVQNTVNTLSRAGSLLEEGDRSAVADLLGDANWVGRFKDAAQRVSTGADLDAAYKGLGDLSSAARSGGDVKAIKSTYVVAVSALERWARSAGVNKAVSGL
;
A
#
# COMPACT_ATOMS: atom_id res chain seq x y z
N MET A 1 1.40 -26.35 85.15
CA MET A 1 1.78 -27.74 84.86
C MET A 1 1.09 -28.16 83.56
N ALA A 2 1.90 -28.50 82.55
CA ALA A 2 1.67 -29.29 81.32
C ALA A 2 0.38 -29.05 80.49
N SER A 3 0.44 -28.60 79.23
CA SER A 3 1.02 -29.19 78.00
C SER A 3 -0.08 -29.83 77.15
N PHE A 4 -0.32 -29.28 75.97
CA PHE A 4 -0.89 -30.00 74.83
C PHE A 4 -0.14 -29.57 73.58
N ALA A 5 0.67 -30.50 73.06
CA ALA A 5 1.30 -30.43 71.76
C ALA A 5 0.28 -30.87 70.69
N ALA A 6 0.24 -30.16 69.56
CA ALA A 6 -0.27 -30.68 68.30
C ALA A 6 0.60 -30.14 67.15
N THR A 7 0.89 -31.04 66.22
CA THR A 7 2.07 -31.08 65.37
C THR A 7 1.67 -30.89 63.90
N VAL A 8 2.53 -30.19 63.14
CA VAL A 8 2.79 -30.27 61.68
C VAL A 8 1.71 -29.83 60.68
N ALA A 9 2.11 -28.90 59.79
CA ALA A 9 2.07 -29.10 58.33
C ALA A 9 2.91 -28.01 57.63
N ALA A 10 4.01 -28.42 56.98
CA ALA A 10 4.77 -27.56 56.07
C ALA A 10 4.07 -27.45 54.70
N PRO A 11 4.12 -26.29 54.01
CA PRO A 11 3.56 -26.17 52.67
C PRO A 11 4.46 -26.85 51.62
N LEU A 12 3.86 -27.75 50.84
CA LEU A 12 4.44 -28.38 49.65
C LEU A 12 4.56 -27.37 48.48
N PRO A 13 5.52 -27.57 47.55
CA PRO A 13 5.67 -26.70 46.38
C PRO A 13 4.52 -26.93 45.39
N ALA A 14 3.72 -25.89 45.15
CA ALA A 14 2.73 -25.88 44.09
C ALA A 14 3.43 -25.89 42.72
N ARG A 15 3.53 -27.08 42.13
CA ARG A 15 3.84 -27.26 40.72
C ARG A 15 2.62 -26.80 39.91
N ALA A 16 2.74 -25.64 39.26
CA ALA A 16 1.80 -25.22 38.23
C ALA A 16 2.01 -26.10 37.00
N ILE A 17 1.20 -27.15 36.88
CA ILE A 17 0.91 -27.79 35.60
C ILE A 17 -0.27 -26.99 35.05
N LEU A 18 0.01 -26.00 34.20
CA LEU A 18 -1.00 -25.43 33.31
C LEU A 18 -0.85 -26.15 31.98
N GLU A 19 -1.82 -26.99 31.71
CA GLU A 19 -2.08 -27.61 30.42
C GLU A 19 -2.21 -26.50 29.36
N TYR A 20 -1.47 -26.65 28.27
CA TYR A 20 -1.64 -25.85 27.06
C TYR A 20 -2.96 -26.29 26.42
N ASP A 21 -4.00 -25.45 26.48
CA ASP A 21 -5.27 -25.68 25.78
C ASP A 21 -5.73 -24.41 25.06
N ASP A 22 -5.68 -24.47 23.73
CA ASP A 22 -6.46 -23.87 22.63
C ASP A 22 -7.26 -22.55 22.76
N GLU A 23 -7.63 -22.07 23.95
CA GLU A 23 -8.37 -20.81 24.16
C GLU A 23 -7.57 -19.57 23.78
N ASP A 24 -6.24 -19.70 23.76
CA ASP A 24 -5.29 -18.62 23.56
C ASP A 24 -5.13 -18.21 22.08
N GLU A 25 -5.50 -19.09 21.13
CA GLU A 25 -5.49 -18.78 19.70
C GLU A 25 -6.71 -17.98 19.24
N GLU A 26 -7.90 -18.29 19.76
CA GLU A 26 -9.12 -17.59 19.36
C GLU A 26 -9.12 -16.15 19.89
N LEU A 27 -8.58 -15.94 21.09
CA LEU A 27 -8.38 -14.63 21.67
C LEU A 27 -7.40 -13.78 20.86
N LYS A 28 -6.29 -14.38 20.39
CA LYS A 28 -5.32 -13.72 19.49
C LYS A 28 -5.93 -13.36 18.14
N LYS A 29 -6.78 -14.23 17.55
CA LYS A 29 -7.50 -13.94 16.29
C LYS A 29 -8.51 -12.80 16.47
N LYS A 30 -9.25 -12.78 17.58
CA LYS A 30 -10.16 -11.66 17.92
C LYS A 30 -9.39 -10.36 18.12
N MET A 31 -8.28 -10.36 18.87
CA MET A 31 -7.46 -9.16 19.06
C MET A 31 -6.79 -8.67 17.77
N MET A 32 -6.32 -9.57 16.91
CA MET A 32 -5.79 -9.24 15.58
C MET A 32 -6.88 -8.66 14.68
N LYS A 33 -8.09 -9.22 14.73
CA LYS A 33 -9.25 -8.72 13.99
C LYS A 33 -9.67 -7.34 14.51
N THR A 34 -9.76 -7.12 15.82
CA THR A 34 -10.08 -5.82 16.43
C THR A 34 -9.00 -4.78 16.13
N ARG A 35 -7.71 -5.13 16.17
CA ARG A 35 -6.62 -4.22 15.77
C ARG A 35 -6.68 -3.87 14.29
N ARG A 36 -6.89 -4.85 13.42
CA ARG A 36 -6.98 -4.63 11.98
C ARG A 36 -8.23 -3.81 11.64
N GLU A 37 -9.35 -4.08 12.30
CA GLU A 37 -10.57 -3.29 12.17
C GLU A 37 -10.40 -1.88 12.71
N ALA A 38 -9.71 -1.68 13.84
CA ALA A 38 -9.42 -0.35 14.39
C ALA A 38 -8.53 0.46 13.43
N VAL A 39 -7.48 -0.16 12.88
CA VAL A 39 -6.59 0.49 11.90
C VAL A 39 -7.33 0.81 10.60
N VAL A 40 -8.23 -0.06 10.15
CA VAL A 40 -9.07 0.22 8.97
C VAL A 40 -10.08 1.32 9.27
N ARG A 41 -10.64 1.37 10.49
CA ARG A 41 -11.62 2.37 10.92
C ARG A 41 -11.00 3.76 11.11
N GLU A 42 -9.79 3.83 11.67
CA GLU A 42 -8.99 5.05 11.73
C GLU A 42 -8.64 5.53 10.32
N LYS A 43 -8.11 4.65 9.46
CA LYS A 43 -7.80 5.02 8.07
C LYS A 43 -9.03 5.43 7.27
N SER A 44 -10.20 4.83 7.53
CA SER A 44 -11.44 5.26 6.88
C SER A 44 -11.92 6.60 7.41
N ALA A 45 -11.84 6.84 8.72
CA ALA A 45 -12.17 8.12 9.34
C ALA A 45 -11.23 9.23 8.86
N GLU A 46 -9.94 8.92 8.70
CA GLU A 46 -8.96 9.82 8.10
C GLU A 46 -9.30 10.08 6.62
N LYS A 47 -9.65 9.05 5.84
CA LYS A 47 -10.13 9.23 4.45
C LYS A 47 -11.39 10.08 4.34
N ASP A 48 -12.32 9.96 5.28
CA ASP A 48 -13.57 10.70 5.24
C ASP A 48 -13.38 12.15 5.71
N PHE A 49 -12.50 12.37 6.69
CA PHE A 49 -12.04 13.72 7.07
C PHE A 49 -11.27 14.41 5.93
N LEU A 50 -10.43 13.66 5.20
CA LEU A 50 -9.68 14.13 4.03
C LEU A 50 -10.58 14.52 2.85
N LYS A 51 -11.80 13.96 2.75
CA LYS A 51 -12.81 14.37 1.77
C LYS A 51 -13.54 15.65 2.18
N GLU A 52 -13.76 15.87 3.48
CA GLU A 52 -14.49 17.04 4.00
C GLU A 52 -13.62 18.31 4.07
N GLU A 53 -12.32 18.21 4.35
CA GLU A 53 -11.46 19.39 4.54
C GLU A 53 -10.71 19.89 3.30
N GLY A 54 -10.90 19.27 2.12
CA GLY A 54 -10.27 19.78 0.90
C GLY A 54 -8.74 19.79 0.96
N LEU A 55 -8.13 18.63 1.24
CA LEU A 55 -6.71 18.31 1.01
C LEU A 55 -5.70 19.33 1.59
N ALA A 56 -5.21 19.10 2.82
CA ALA A 56 -3.78 18.89 3.07
C ALA A 56 -3.36 19.04 4.53
N THR A 57 -2.95 17.92 5.13
CA THR A 57 -1.67 17.92 5.82
C THR A 57 -0.56 18.05 4.76
N SER A 58 0.47 18.86 5.03
CA SER A 58 1.62 19.11 4.12
C SER A 58 2.23 17.81 3.53
N GLY A 59 2.18 16.72 4.31
CA GLY A 59 2.59 15.39 3.88
C GLY A 59 1.81 14.86 2.69
N LEU A 60 0.47 14.91 2.72
CA LEU A 60 -0.36 14.37 1.63
C LEU A 60 -0.17 15.15 0.32
N LYS A 61 -0.02 16.49 0.39
CA LYS A 61 0.31 17.31 -0.78
C LYS A 61 1.59 16.86 -1.48
N LYS A 62 2.62 16.53 -0.69
CA LYS A 62 3.89 16.00 -1.21
C LYS A 62 3.67 14.66 -1.92
N GLU A 63 2.92 13.74 -1.33
CA GLU A 63 2.68 12.43 -1.98
C GLU A 63 1.85 12.57 -3.26
N ILE A 64 0.81 13.41 -3.26
CA ILE A 64 0.02 13.72 -4.46
C ILE A 64 0.90 14.35 -5.55
N SER A 65 1.87 15.20 -5.20
CA SER A 65 2.79 15.77 -6.19
C SER A 65 3.66 14.72 -6.88
N VAL A 66 4.07 13.66 -6.16
CA VAL A 66 4.83 12.55 -6.74
C VAL A 66 3.95 11.72 -7.68
N VAL A 67 2.69 11.50 -7.30
CA VAL A 67 1.68 10.85 -8.16
C VAL A 67 1.42 11.70 -9.41
N GLN A 68 1.30 13.01 -9.28
CA GLN A 68 1.14 13.92 -10.42
C GLN A 68 2.35 13.87 -11.36
N ASN A 69 3.57 13.81 -10.83
CA ASN A 69 4.76 13.64 -11.66
C ASN A 69 4.73 12.32 -12.44
N THR A 70 4.16 11.27 -11.85
CA THR A 70 3.98 9.98 -12.53
C THR A 70 3.00 10.11 -13.70
N VAL A 71 1.87 10.79 -13.51
CA VAL A 71 0.90 11.08 -14.58
C VAL A 71 1.52 11.95 -15.67
N ASN A 72 2.30 12.96 -15.31
CA ASN A 72 3.00 13.80 -16.28
C ASN A 72 4.01 13.00 -17.12
N THR A 73 4.75 12.07 -16.49
CA THR A 73 5.64 11.15 -17.20
C THR A 73 4.87 10.28 -18.18
N LEU A 74 3.74 9.71 -17.75
CA LEU A 74 2.88 8.90 -18.62
C LEU A 74 2.31 9.72 -19.79
N SER A 75 1.82 10.93 -19.53
CA SER A 75 1.32 11.82 -20.58
C SER A 75 2.38 12.10 -21.66
N ARG A 76 3.61 12.43 -21.25
CA ARG A 76 4.74 12.60 -22.18
C ARG A 76 5.07 11.32 -22.94
N ALA A 77 5.06 10.18 -22.26
CA ALA A 77 5.29 8.90 -22.90
C ALA A 77 4.20 8.57 -23.92
N GLY A 78 2.94 8.91 -23.66
CA GLY A 78 1.84 8.81 -24.60
C GLY A 78 2.12 9.53 -25.92
N SER A 79 2.53 10.81 -25.84
CA SER A 79 2.90 11.59 -27.02
C SER A 79 4.08 10.98 -27.79
N LEU A 80 5.15 10.57 -27.10
CA LEU A 80 6.30 9.94 -27.76
C LEU A 80 5.95 8.58 -28.41
N LEU A 81 5.04 7.82 -27.79
CA LEU A 81 4.52 6.58 -28.37
C LEU A 81 3.68 6.86 -29.61
N GLU A 82 2.89 7.93 -29.64
CA GLU A 82 2.15 8.36 -30.84
C GLU A 82 3.07 8.75 -31.99
N GLU A 83 4.13 9.51 -31.70
CA GLU A 83 5.18 9.89 -32.65
C GLU A 83 6.03 8.70 -33.12
N GLY A 84 6.01 7.59 -32.36
CA GLY A 84 6.78 6.39 -32.67
C GLY A 84 8.27 6.50 -32.30
N ASP A 85 8.66 7.53 -31.53
CA ASP A 85 10.03 7.72 -31.06
C ASP A 85 10.35 6.76 -29.91
N ARG A 86 10.73 5.54 -30.29
CA ARG A 86 11.06 4.49 -29.32
C ARG A 86 12.28 4.83 -28.47
N SER A 87 13.25 5.58 -29.00
CA SER A 87 14.46 5.94 -28.23
C SER A 87 14.08 6.87 -27.10
N ALA A 88 13.32 7.94 -27.41
CA ALA A 88 12.84 8.87 -26.41
C ALA A 88 11.93 8.22 -25.38
N VAL A 89 11.08 7.26 -25.77
CA VAL A 89 10.26 6.47 -24.84
C VAL A 89 11.15 5.65 -23.89
N ALA A 90 12.18 4.98 -24.42
CA ALA A 90 13.10 4.20 -23.60
C ALA A 90 13.90 5.08 -22.63
N ASP A 91 14.34 6.26 -23.08
CA ASP A 91 15.06 7.22 -22.23
C ASP A 91 14.16 7.78 -21.11
N LEU A 92 12.89 8.06 -21.41
CA LEU A 92 11.94 8.58 -20.45
C LEU A 92 11.46 7.54 -19.43
N LEU A 93 11.09 6.34 -19.90
CA LEU A 93 10.44 5.32 -19.07
C LEU A 93 11.38 4.23 -18.56
N GLY A 94 12.54 4.02 -19.20
CA GLY A 94 13.44 2.92 -18.92
C GLY A 94 14.22 3.03 -17.62
N ASP A 95 14.19 4.21 -16.97
CA ASP A 95 14.58 4.36 -15.57
C ASP A 95 13.44 3.83 -14.67
N ALA A 96 13.72 2.85 -13.81
CA ALA A 96 12.72 2.32 -12.89
C ALA A 96 12.49 3.21 -11.63
N ASN A 97 13.34 4.22 -11.41
CA ASN A 97 13.29 5.05 -10.20
C ASN A 97 11.96 5.80 -10.02
N TRP A 98 11.30 6.21 -11.10
CA TRP A 98 9.99 6.88 -11.01
C TRP A 98 8.89 5.92 -10.53
N VAL A 99 8.98 4.64 -10.88
CA VAL A 99 8.04 3.60 -10.45
C VAL A 99 8.18 3.33 -8.94
N GLY A 100 9.41 3.30 -8.43
CA GLY A 100 9.69 3.19 -6.98
C GLY A 100 9.16 4.39 -6.20
N ARG A 101 9.45 5.61 -6.68
CA ARG A 101 8.93 6.85 -6.07
C ARG A 101 7.40 6.90 -6.05
N PHE A 102 6.76 6.45 -7.13
CA PHE A 102 5.29 6.31 -7.17
C PHE A 102 4.81 5.38 -6.05
N LYS A 103 5.40 4.18 -5.91
CA LYS A 103 4.99 3.21 -4.88
C LYS A 103 5.10 3.80 -3.48
N ASP A 104 6.23 4.39 -3.15
CA ASP A 104 6.49 4.94 -1.81
C ASP A 104 5.46 6.03 -1.46
N ALA A 105 5.15 6.90 -2.43
CA ALA A 105 4.16 7.95 -2.23
C ALA A 105 2.72 7.40 -2.16
N ALA A 106 2.37 6.53 -3.10
CA ALA A 106 1.04 5.96 -3.21
C ALA A 106 0.67 5.10 -1.99
N GLN A 107 1.64 4.38 -1.40
CA GLN A 107 1.42 3.59 -0.17
C GLN A 107 1.06 4.44 1.06
N ARG A 108 1.46 5.72 1.07
CA ARG A 108 1.06 6.68 2.12
C ARG A 108 -0.34 7.23 1.90
N VAL A 109 -0.86 7.16 0.67
CA VAL A 109 -2.23 7.56 0.31
C VAL A 109 -3.21 6.41 0.56
N SER A 110 -2.90 5.22 0.03
CA SER A 110 -3.73 4.03 0.18
C SER A 110 -2.90 2.76 0.02
N THR A 111 -3.44 1.63 0.48
CA THR A 111 -2.81 0.32 0.32
C THR A 111 -3.85 -0.68 -0.17
N GLY A 112 -3.45 -1.69 -0.93
CA GLY A 112 -4.33 -2.78 -1.37
C GLY A 112 -4.08 -3.19 -2.82
N ALA A 113 -4.92 -4.11 -3.30
CA ALA A 113 -4.74 -4.77 -4.59
C ALA A 113 -4.69 -3.80 -5.79
N ASP A 114 -5.47 -2.72 -5.77
CA ASP A 114 -5.44 -1.72 -6.85
C ASP A 114 -4.08 -1.00 -6.93
N LEU A 115 -3.46 -0.71 -5.78
CA LEU A 115 -2.12 -0.13 -5.76
C LEU A 115 -1.08 -1.13 -6.26
N ASP A 116 -1.17 -2.39 -5.83
CA ASP A 116 -0.26 -3.43 -6.28
C ASP A 116 -0.36 -3.63 -7.80
N ALA A 117 -1.58 -3.59 -8.35
CA ALA A 117 -1.84 -3.64 -9.78
C ALA A 117 -1.27 -2.42 -10.52
N ALA A 118 -1.47 -1.21 -10.00
CA ALA A 118 -0.91 0.01 -10.59
C ALA A 118 0.63 -0.03 -10.58
N TYR A 119 1.24 -0.36 -9.45
CA TYR A 119 2.69 -0.50 -9.33
C TYR A 119 3.24 -1.54 -10.30
N LYS A 120 2.60 -2.72 -10.39
CA LYS A 120 2.99 -3.75 -11.33
C LYS A 120 2.88 -3.27 -12.78
N GLY A 121 1.77 -2.64 -13.16
CA GLY A 121 1.56 -2.13 -14.52
C GLY A 121 2.63 -1.10 -14.93
N LEU A 122 2.98 -0.17 -14.02
CA LEU A 122 4.03 0.81 -14.26
C LEU A 122 5.43 0.15 -14.37
N GLY A 123 5.69 -0.87 -13.56
CA GLY A 123 6.93 -1.66 -13.64
C GLY A 123 7.04 -2.46 -14.94
N ASP A 124 5.95 -3.08 -15.37
CA ASP A 124 5.88 -3.79 -16.65
C ASP A 124 6.10 -2.82 -17.83
N LEU A 125 5.52 -1.61 -17.76
CA LEU A 125 5.70 -0.56 -18.76
C LEU A 125 7.16 -0.09 -18.84
N SER A 126 7.78 0.20 -17.69
CA SER A 126 9.20 0.58 -17.63
C SER A 126 10.10 -0.52 -18.20
N SER A 127 9.81 -1.79 -17.89
CA SER A 127 10.53 -2.95 -18.44
C SER A 127 10.33 -3.11 -19.95
N ALA A 128 9.11 -2.89 -20.45
CA ALA A 128 8.79 -2.95 -21.88
C ALA A 128 9.54 -1.84 -22.64
N ALA A 129 9.58 -0.62 -22.10
CA ALA A 129 10.32 0.49 -22.68
C ALA A 129 11.84 0.20 -22.71
N ARG A 130 12.39 -0.30 -21.60
CA ARG A 130 13.83 -0.60 -21.46
C ARG A 130 14.30 -1.74 -22.34
N SER A 131 13.50 -2.79 -22.50
CA SER A 131 13.85 -3.94 -23.33
C SER A 131 13.93 -3.60 -24.81
N GLY A 132 13.45 -2.43 -25.23
CA GLY A 132 13.37 -2.10 -26.63
C GLY A 132 12.43 -3.08 -27.36
N GLY A 133 11.25 -3.31 -26.80
CA GLY A 133 10.20 -4.05 -27.49
C GLY A 133 9.67 -3.31 -28.73
N ASP A 134 8.80 -3.98 -29.48
CA ASP A 134 7.97 -3.32 -30.49
C ASP A 134 7.14 -2.18 -29.85
N VAL A 135 7.06 -1.03 -30.52
CA VAL A 135 6.24 0.12 -30.10
C VAL A 135 4.80 -0.30 -29.83
N LYS A 136 4.27 -1.24 -30.62
CA LYS A 136 2.92 -1.78 -30.39
C LYS A 136 2.80 -2.49 -29.05
N ALA A 137 3.81 -3.26 -28.65
CA ALA A 137 3.84 -3.94 -27.36
C ALA A 137 3.93 -2.92 -26.22
N ILE A 138 4.77 -1.90 -26.35
CA ILE A 138 4.89 -0.84 -25.34
C ILE A 138 3.57 -0.08 -25.19
N LYS A 139 2.87 0.24 -26.30
CA LYS A 139 1.53 0.85 -26.29
C LYS A 139 0.51 -0.01 -25.55
N SER A 140 0.53 -1.32 -25.75
CA SER A 140 -0.37 -2.23 -25.02
C SER A 140 -0.12 -2.16 -23.52
N THR A 141 1.14 -2.23 -23.09
CA THR A 141 1.49 -2.15 -21.67
C THR A 141 1.20 -0.76 -21.09
N TYR A 142 1.35 0.30 -21.89
CA TYR A 142 1.00 1.66 -21.51
C TYR A 142 -0.48 1.79 -21.13
N VAL A 143 -1.39 1.29 -21.99
CA VAL A 143 -2.83 1.33 -21.72
C VAL A 143 -3.18 0.57 -20.44
N VAL A 144 -2.57 -0.60 -20.23
CA VAL A 144 -2.77 -1.40 -19.00
C VAL A 144 -2.29 -0.63 -17.76
N ALA A 145 -1.12 0.00 -17.84
CA ALA A 145 -0.54 0.76 -16.73
C ALA A 145 -1.39 1.99 -16.37
N VAL A 146 -1.82 2.77 -17.37
CA VAL A 146 -2.70 3.94 -17.18
C VAL A 146 -4.05 3.52 -16.58
N SER A 147 -4.67 2.47 -17.12
CA SER A 147 -5.95 1.97 -16.62
C SER A 147 -5.86 1.50 -15.16
N ALA A 148 -4.76 0.83 -14.79
CA ALA A 148 -4.52 0.42 -13.42
C ALA A 148 -4.30 1.62 -12.49
N LEU A 149 -3.56 2.63 -12.94
CA LEU A 149 -3.33 3.87 -12.19
C LEU A 149 -4.62 4.65 -11.97
N GLU A 150 -5.46 4.81 -12.99
CA GLU A 150 -6.78 5.46 -12.88
C GLU A 150 -7.69 4.72 -11.89
N ARG A 151 -7.73 3.38 -11.96
CA ARG A 151 -8.53 2.57 -11.04
C ARG A 151 -8.07 2.79 -9.60
N TRP A 152 -6.77 2.73 -9.36
CA TRP A 152 -6.20 3.01 -8.05
C TRP A 152 -6.52 4.43 -7.58
N ALA A 153 -6.37 5.45 -8.44
CA ALA A 153 -6.65 6.84 -8.06
C ALA A 153 -8.12 7.03 -7.66
N ARG A 154 -9.06 6.34 -8.33
CA ARG A 154 -10.48 6.34 -7.97
C ARG A 154 -10.74 5.62 -6.64
N SER A 155 -10.16 4.45 -6.39
CA SER A 155 -10.37 3.72 -5.13
C SER A 155 -9.68 4.37 -3.93
N ALA A 156 -8.55 5.01 -4.17
CA ALA A 156 -7.85 5.84 -3.20
C ALA A 156 -8.61 7.15 -2.90
N GLY A 157 -9.45 7.63 -3.81
CA GLY A 157 -10.22 8.88 -3.68
C GLY A 157 -9.41 10.14 -4.03
N VAL A 158 -8.35 9.99 -4.83
CA VAL A 158 -7.43 11.08 -5.20
C VAL A 158 -7.55 11.48 -6.68
N ASN A 159 -8.48 10.88 -7.42
CA ASN A 159 -8.71 11.17 -8.84
C ASN A 159 -9.06 12.64 -9.12
N LYS A 160 -9.61 13.38 -8.16
CA LYS A 160 -9.87 14.83 -8.30
C LYS A 160 -8.65 15.70 -7.95
N ALA A 161 -7.68 15.14 -7.23
CA ALA A 161 -6.47 15.83 -6.80
C ALA A 161 -5.32 15.70 -7.80
N VAL A 162 -5.41 14.72 -8.71
CA VAL A 162 -4.42 14.42 -9.73
C VAL A 162 -5.02 14.78 -11.09
N SER A 163 -4.41 15.74 -11.77
CA SER A 163 -4.85 16.21 -13.09
C SER A 163 -4.31 15.32 -14.19
N GLY A 164 -5.12 15.06 -15.22
CA GLY A 164 -4.70 14.27 -16.40
C GLY A 164 -4.88 12.75 -16.26
N LEU A 165 -5.65 12.30 -15.26
CA LEU A 165 -6.23 10.95 -15.16
C LEU A 165 -7.68 10.91 -15.64
#